data_AF-A0A1V6D8W8-F1
#
_entry.id   AF-A0A1V6D8W8-F1
#
_cell.length_a   1.000
_cell.length_b   1.000
_cell.length_c   1.000
_cell.angle_alpha   90.00
_cell.angle_beta   90.00
_cell.angle_gamma   90.00
#
_symmetry.space_group_name_H-M   'P 1'
#
loop_
_entity.id
_entity.type
_entity.pdbx_description
1 polymer ?
#
loop_
_entity_poly.entity_id
_entity_poly.type
_entity_poly.pdbx_seq_one_letter_code
_entity_poly.pdbx_strand_id
1 'polypeptide(L)'
;MDQQRRLSRTGARTLASSFLVTMVLAALAAEPARATTIDPLRWDQLVLGADLVAVVECTTAGGIVARYKVVESFKGPPAGSEVAIEITVNCWEPQFPIVLIGQRLFVTAFRRPPSTMMSTSSGGPVPLWWRKIPSDYRTPLFQGLHVMPTDNDDSAFRFEDKSWKNVGDFRAELKRLMNLSPEEQELALVRAYLLKHLLGRHRDEAAEAKAEKTLAPVKTLGDALNYLLELVEREKDSTYNRGVSLLQEAGGIHMLDRLNTLPADRWPLSKHELEEVKKQIRRRLQVSAATRPATAPADEEEGGAQPKDTPSAETLKQLRTVLADQKSDRWGQAFTLLTRHDPSPVADYLAKWKNTGTDWSSADRGYGVGSFFAHFCGKDRAIQMRTLLRAEDPFVRVAGAVYLCFEDEKTGMAELEKTKSLPGDPGAWAALNLARRGEKQAVERMLGVFNEPGESNMAGVPHRNLQKRVMVLMSNSAKASGLPQPSPLRLQEDNDEARSTKAIGAYYLKWFQDNRQNLVLHDPWLAELSRQKMD
;
A
#
# COMPACT_ATOMS: atom_id res chain seq x y z
N MET A 1 -56.17 -37.08 29.80
CA MET A 1 -55.72 -35.67 29.74
C MET A 1 -54.21 -35.47 29.86
N ASP A 2 -53.42 -36.43 30.38
CA ASP A 2 -51.95 -36.24 30.53
C ASP A 2 -51.10 -36.52 29.28
N GLN A 3 -51.60 -37.31 28.33
CA GLN A 3 -50.82 -37.67 27.13
C GLN A 3 -50.79 -36.54 26.08
N GLN A 4 -51.87 -35.74 25.98
CA GLN A 4 -51.92 -34.55 25.12
C GLN A 4 -51.07 -33.38 25.64
N ARG A 5 -50.86 -33.26 26.97
CA ARG A 5 -49.98 -32.25 27.56
C ARG A 5 -48.49 -32.57 27.40
N ARG A 6 -48.13 -33.85 27.24
CA ARG A 6 -46.73 -34.24 26.98
C ARG A 6 -46.34 -33.98 25.52
N LEU A 7 -47.21 -34.26 24.55
CA LEU A 7 -46.91 -34.01 23.13
C LEU A 7 -46.79 -32.52 22.78
N SER A 8 -47.56 -31.63 23.42
CA SER A 8 -47.45 -30.18 23.19
C SER A 8 -46.18 -29.55 23.75
N ARG A 9 -45.62 -30.10 24.84
CA ARG A 9 -44.35 -29.63 25.44
C ARG A 9 -43.12 -30.08 24.66
N THR A 10 -43.15 -31.25 24.03
CA THR A 10 -42.03 -31.72 23.20
C THR A 10 -41.97 -30.97 21.87
N GLY A 11 -43.12 -30.75 21.21
CA GLY A 11 -43.18 -29.96 19.96
C GLY A 11 -42.78 -28.48 20.15
N ALA A 12 -43.18 -27.86 21.26
CA ALA A 12 -42.80 -26.49 21.58
C ALA A 12 -41.30 -26.33 21.89
N ARG A 13 -40.66 -27.36 22.49
CA ARG A 13 -39.21 -27.36 22.75
C ARG A 13 -38.39 -27.55 21.47
N THR A 14 -38.84 -28.37 20.53
CA THR A 14 -38.13 -28.57 19.25
C THR A 14 -38.23 -27.32 18.36
N LEU A 15 -39.38 -26.65 18.33
CA LEU A 15 -39.57 -25.39 17.60
C LEU A 15 -38.77 -24.23 18.21
N ALA A 16 -38.73 -24.11 19.53
CA ALA A 16 -37.92 -23.08 20.20
C ALA A 16 -36.42 -23.28 19.98
N SER A 17 -35.92 -24.52 19.99
CA SER A 17 -34.51 -24.83 19.71
C SER A 17 -34.15 -24.56 18.25
N SER A 18 -35.01 -24.91 17.29
CA SER A 18 -34.75 -24.57 15.88
C SER A 18 -34.78 -23.06 15.65
N PHE A 19 -35.70 -22.32 16.27
CA PHE A 19 -35.75 -20.86 16.12
C PHE A 19 -34.53 -20.15 16.74
N LEU A 20 -34.04 -20.65 17.88
CA LEU A 20 -32.82 -20.13 18.51
C LEU A 20 -31.57 -20.44 17.68
N VAL A 21 -31.48 -21.65 17.11
CA VAL A 21 -30.37 -22.03 16.20
C VAL A 21 -30.41 -21.22 14.91
N THR A 22 -31.58 -20.95 14.34
CA THR A 22 -31.72 -20.09 13.15
C THR A 22 -31.44 -18.62 13.47
N MET A 23 -31.84 -18.10 14.64
CA MET A 23 -31.46 -16.74 15.07
C MET A 23 -29.97 -16.61 15.39
N VAL A 24 -29.35 -17.62 15.99
CA VAL A 24 -27.89 -17.64 16.23
C VAL A 24 -27.13 -17.78 14.91
N LEU A 25 -27.60 -18.61 13.97
CA LEU A 25 -27.03 -18.69 12.62
C LEU A 25 -27.25 -17.41 11.82
N ALA A 26 -28.39 -16.74 11.95
CA ALA A 26 -28.66 -15.46 11.31
C ALA A 26 -27.86 -14.32 11.96
N ALA A 27 -27.65 -14.34 13.27
CA ALA A 27 -26.80 -13.38 13.99
C ALA A 27 -25.30 -13.61 13.70
N LEU A 28 -24.87 -14.87 13.53
CA LEU A 28 -23.51 -15.22 13.09
C LEU A 28 -23.30 -14.98 11.59
N ALA A 29 -24.36 -15.01 10.77
CA ALA A 29 -24.32 -14.69 9.34
C ALA A 29 -24.55 -13.19 9.05
N ALA A 30 -24.83 -12.37 10.07
CA ALA A 30 -25.15 -10.95 9.95
C ALA A 30 -24.13 -10.00 10.59
N GLU A 31 -22.90 -10.46 10.86
CA GLU A 31 -21.80 -9.52 10.68
C GLU A 31 -21.57 -9.42 9.17
N PRO A 32 -21.94 -8.30 8.50
CA PRO A 32 -21.47 -8.11 7.14
C PRO A 32 -19.96 -8.18 7.22
N ALA A 33 -19.37 -9.20 6.60
CA ALA A 33 -17.95 -9.21 6.32
C ALA A 33 -17.64 -7.83 5.76
N ARG A 34 -16.96 -6.98 6.54
CA ARG A 34 -16.71 -5.58 6.20
C ARG A 34 -15.62 -5.55 5.15
N ALA A 35 -15.92 -6.07 3.96
CA ALA A 35 -15.00 -6.17 2.87
C ALA A 35 -14.31 -4.82 2.67
N THR A 36 -12.98 -4.85 2.63
CA THR A 36 -12.18 -3.68 2.32
C THR A 36 -12.73 -3.01 1.07
N THR A 37 -13.29 -1.81 1.22
CA THR A 37 -13.89 -1.08 0.10
C THR A 37 -12.93 0.02 -0.33
N ILE A 38 -12.46 -0.07 -1.57
CA ILE A 38 -11.61 0.94 -2.21
C ILE A 38 -12.52 1.79 -3.10
N ASP A 39 -12.45 3.10 -2.96
CA ASP A 39 -13.16 4.06 -3.82
C ASP A 39 -12.16 4.81 -4.70
N PRO A 40 -11.78 4.26 -5.87
CA PRO A 40 -10.70 4.81 -6.67
C PRO A 40 -11.05 6.20 -7.21
N LEU A 41 -10.06 7.07 -7.25
CA LEU A 41 -10.17 8.38 -7.90
C LEU A 41 -10.33 8.22 -9.41
N ARG A 42 -11.04 9.15 -10.02
CA ARG A 42 -11.11 9.32 -11.47
C ARG A 42 -9.85 10.00 -12.00
N TRP A 43 -9.58 9.85 -13.29
CA TRP A 43 -8.42 10.42 -13.94
C TRP A 43 -8.32 11.95 -13.76
N ASP A 44 -9.45 12.66 -13.83
CA ASP A 44 -9.55 14.12 -13.67
C ASP A 44 -9.31 14.54 -12.22
N GLN A 45 -9.83 13.79 -11.25
CA GLN A 45 -9.53 13.98 -9.82
C GLN A 45 -8.03 13.80 -9.53
N LEU A 46 -7.40 12.81 -10.16
CA LEU A 46 -5.97 12.56 -10.04
C LEU A 46 -5.14 13.69 -10.65
N VAL A 47 -5.45 14.10 -11.88
CA VAL A 47 -4.70 15.14 -12.60
C VAL A 47 -4.85 16.51 -11.95
N LEU A 48 -6.07 16.93 -11.64
CA LEU A 48 -6.32 18.26 -11.08
C LEU A 48 -5.92 18.34 -9.60
N GLY A 49 -6.11 17.25 -8.85
CA GLY A 49 -5.80 17.18 -7.43
C GLY A 49 -4.33 16.97 -7.09
N ALA A 50 -3.53 16.39 -7.97
CA ALA A 50 -2.13 16.05 -7.69
C ALA A 50 -1.22 17.27 -7.53
N ASP A 51 -0.13 17.13 -6.76
CA ASP A 51 0.93 18.15 -6.63
C ASP A 51 2.03 17.97 -7.70
N LEU A 52 2.12 16.78 -8.29
CA LEU A 52 2.98 16.43 -9.41
C LEU A 52 2.14 15.78 -10.52
N VAL A 53 2.22 16.32 -11.73
CA VAL A 53 1.67 15.72 -12.96
C VAL A 53 2.76 15.77 -14.02
N ALA A 54 3.32 14.62 -14.37
CA ALA A 54 4.53 14.57 -15.19
C ALA A 54 4.69 13.24 -15.93
N VAL A 55 5.47 13.27 -17.00
CA VAL A 55 6.17 12.07 -17.49
C VAL A 55 7.53 12.03 -16.81
N VAL A 56 7.86 10.90 -16.20
CA VAL A 56 9.10 10.69 -15.46
C VAL A 56 9.83 9.44 -15.95
N GLU A 57 11.15 9.40 -15.80
CA GLU A 57 11.98 8.24 -16.11
C GLU A 57 12.64 7.74 -14.82
N CYS A 58 12.53 6.45 -14.53
CA CYS A 58 13.11 5.85 -13.33
C CYS A 58 14.65 5.89 -13.40
N THR A 59 15.28 6.52 -12.42
CA THR A 59 16.74 6.63 -12.28
C THR A 59 17.28 5.75 -11.16
N THR A 60 16.44 5.39 -10.19
CA THR A 60 16.76 4.44 -9.12
C THR A 60 15.54 3.56 -8.85
N ALA A 61 15.67 2.26 -9.13
CA ALA A 61 14.58 1.31 -8.97
C ALA A 61 14.30 1.04 -7.48
N GLY A 62 13.03 0.79 -7.15
CA GLY A 62 12.59 0.43 -5.81
C GLY A 62 11.21 -0.20 -5.82
N GLY A 63 10.79 -0.73 -4.66
CA GLY A 63 9.50 -1.44 -4.52
C GLY A 63 8.44 -0.75 -3.67
N ILE A 64 8.78 0.39 -3.06
CA ILE A 64 7.83 1.29 -2.40
C ILE A 64 8.20 2.70 -2.81
N VAL A 65 9.47 3.07 -2.62
CA VAL A 65 10.02 4.34 -3.09
C VAL A 65 10.98 4.07 -4.23
N ALA A 66 10.87 4.86 -5.30
CA ALA A 66 11.84 4.91 -6.39
C ALA A 66 12.20 6.37 -6.67
N ARG A 67 13.36 6.60 -7.31
CA ARG A 67 13.77 7.93 -7.76
C ARG A 67 13.59 8.07 -9.26
N TYR A 68 13.19 9.26 -9.66
CA TYR A 68 12.84 9.56 -11.02
C TYR A 68 13.42 10.90 -11.44
N LYS A 69 13.73 11.01 -12.73
CA LYS A 69 13.98 12.27 -13.40
C LYS A 69 12.70 12.70 -14.12
N VAL A 70 12.27 13.94 -13.91
CA VAL A 70 11.14 14.53 -14.64
C VAL A 70 11.57 14.75 -16.10
N VAL A 71 10.83 14.15 -17.03
CA VAL A 71 11.08 14.26 -18.49
C VAL A 71 10.19 15.34 -19.09
N GLU A 72 8.91 15.32 -18.76
CA GLU A 72 7.89 16.30 -19.19
C GLU A 72 7.10 16.70 -17.94
N SER A 73 6.97 18.00 -17.66
CA SER A 73 6.25 18.49 -16.49
C SER A 73 5.02 19.28 -16.91
N PHE A 74 3.87 18.92 -16.37
CA PHE A 74 2.61 19.65 -16.53
C PHE A 74 2.26 20.40 -15.25
N LYS A 75 2.61 19.84 -14.09
CA LYS A 75 2.45 20.43 -12.76
C LYS A 75 3.54 19.91 -11.84
N GLY A 76 4.12 20.78 -11.01
CA GLY A 76 5.21 20.43 -10.09
C GLY A 76 6.59 20.90 -10.58
N PRO A 77 7.68 20.23 -10.18
CA PRO A 77 9.05 20.61 -10.56
C PRO A 77 9.26 20.59 -12.08
N PRO A 78 10.14 21.45 -12.63
CA PRO A 78 10.40 21.50 -14.06
C PRO A 78 11.09 20.23 -14.58
N ALA A 79 11.03 20.01 -15.90
CA ALA A 79 11.78 18.94 -16.56
C ALA A 79 13.28 19.02 -16.22
N GLY A 80 13.90 17.85 -16.01
CA GLY A 80 15.26 17.71 -15.53
C GLY A 80 15.39 17.56 -14.01
N SER A 81 14.36 17.91 -13.23
CA SER A 81 14.37 17.75 -11.77
C SER A 81 14.38 16.28 -11.36
N GLU A 82 14.97 15.98 -10.22
CA GLU A 82 14.86 14.67 -9.57
C GLU A 82 13.79 14.68 -8.48
N VAL A 83 13.01 13.61 -8.40
CA VAL A 83 11.99 13.41 -7.38
C VAL A 83 11.99 11.97 -6.88
N ALA A 84 11.71 11.76 -5.60
CA ALA A 84 11.43 10.46 -5.00
C ALA A 84 9.92 10.29 -4.86
N ILE A 85 9.37 9.21 -5.41
CA ILE A 85 7.93 8.93 -5.37
C ILE A 85 7.72 7.60 -4.65
N GLU A 86 6.87 7.66 -3.63
CA GLU A 86 6.36 6.50 -2.91
C GLU A 86 5.08 5.99 -3.58
N ILE A 87 5.10 4.73 -3.98
CA ILE A 87 3.95 4.01 -4.51
C ILE A 87 3.28 3.29 -3.34
N THR A 88 2.07 3.74 -3.01
CA THR A 88 1.34 3.16 -1.88
C THR A 88 0.97 1.71 -2.18
N VAL A 89 1.29 0.84 -1.24
CA VAL A 89 1.09 -0.61 -1.34
C VAL A 89 -0.41 -0.96 -1.38
N ASN A 90 -0.83 -1.82 -2.31
CA ASN A 90 -2.19 -2.36 -2.33
C ASN A 90 -2.28 -3.59 -1.42
N CYS A 91 -3.26 -3.63 -0.51
CA CYS A 91 -3.52 -4.79 0.36
C CYS A 91 -3.87 -6.07 -0.41
N TRP A 92 -4.36 -5.95 -1.65
CA TRP A 92 -4.61 -7.06 -2.56
C TRP A 92 -3.36 -7.32 -3.42
N GLU A 93 -3.18 -6.62 -4.54
CA GLU A 93 -1.93 -6.63 -5.32
C GLU A 93 -1.82 -5.36 -6.20
N PRO A 94 -0.60 -4.93 -6.58
CA PRO A 94 0.69 -5.46 -6.13
C PRO A 94 1.03 -4.99 -4.70
N GLN A 95 1.51 -5.91 -3.86
CA GLN A 95 1.99 -5.57 -2.51
C GLN A 95 3.44 -5.02 -2.49
N PHE A 96 4.21 -5.25 -3.55
CA PHE A 96 5.53 -4.65 -3.79
C PHE A 96 5.55 -4.06 -5.22
N PRO A 97 4.97 -2.87 -5.44
CA PRO A 97 4.96 -2.23 -6.75
C PRO A 97 6.38 -1.86 -7.17
N ILE A 98 6.86 -2.38 -8.30
CA ILE A 98 8.21 -2.09 -8.79
C ILE A 98 8.20 -1.23 -10.04
N VAL A 99 9.20 -0.37 -10.14
CA VAL A 99 9.59 0.30 -11.38
C VAL A 99 11.09 0.10 -11.57
N LEU A 100 11.49 -0.27 -12.78
CA LEU A 100 12.88 -0.54 -13.16
C LEU A 100 13.51 0.67 -13.85
N ILE A 101 14.83 0.79 -13.74
CA ILE A 101 15.57 1.92 -14.30
C ILE A 101 15.36 2.01 -15.82
N GLY A 102 15.12 3.23 -16.30
CA GLY A 102 14.86 3.52 -17.72
C GLY A 102 13.39 3.38 -18.12
N GLN A 103 12.52 2.82 -17.27
CA GLN A 103 11.08 2.87 -17.54
C GLN A 103 10.57 4.31 -17.45
N ARG A 104 9.80 4.71 -18.48
CA ARG A 104 9.09 5.99 -18.52
C ARG A 104 7.64 5.79 -18.10
N LEU A 105 7.17 6.67 -17.23
CA LEU A 105 5.83 6.60 -16.65
C LEU A 105 5.14 7.97 -16.77
N PHE A 106 3.85 7.98 -17.07
CA PHE A 106 2.99 9.08 -16.68
C PHE A 106 2.62 8.92 -15.20
N VAL A 107 2.76 10.01 -14.44
CA VAL A 107 2.57 9.99 -12.99
C VAL A 107 1.71 11.17 -12.53
N THR A 108 0.74 10.85 -11.68
CA THR A 108 0.05 11.80 -10.80
C THR A 108 0.36 11.45 -9.35
N ALA A 109 0.98 12.38 -8.62
CA ALA A 109 1.41 12.13 -7.25
C ALA A 109 1.19 13.34 -6.33
N PHE A 110 1.03 13.08 -5.05
CA PHE A 110 0.58 14.02 -4.04
C PHE A 110 1.60 14.10 -2.91
N ARG A 111 1.82 15.27 -2.32
CA ARG A 111 2.56 15.37 -1.05
C ARG A 111 1.76 14.73 0.09
N ARG A 112 0.43 14.83 0.02
CA ARG A 112 -0.52 14.13 0.88
C ARG A 112 -1.65 13.55 0.02
N PRO A 113 -1.60 12.25 -0.31
CA PRO A 113 -2.62 11.65 -1.14
C PRO A 113 -3.95 11.61 -0.38
N PRO A 114 -5.09 11.81 -1.06
CA PRO A 114 -6.39 11.59 -0.45
C PRO A 114 -6.55 10.10 -0.09
N SER A 115 -7.28 9.81 0.99
CA SER A 115 -7.58 8.42 1.35
C SER A 115 -8.62 7.84 0.39
N THR A 116 -8.25 6.78 -0.32
CA THR A 116 -9.16 6.02 -1.20
C THR A 116 -9.59 4.69 -0.56
N MET A 117 -9.20 4.43 0.69
CA MET A 117 -9.56 3.25 1.46
C MET A 117 -10.64 3.60 2.50
N MET A 118 -11.84 3.03 2.36
CA MET A 118 -12.98 3.38 3.21
C MET A 118 -13.19 2.43 4.41
N SER A 119 -12.66 1.21 4.36
CA SER A 119 -12.74 0.22 5.44
C SER A 119 -11.65 -0.83 5.26
N THR A 120 -11.13 -1.42 6.34
CA THR A 120 -10.20 -2.55 6.29
C THR A 120 -10.81 -3.74 7.03
N SER A 121 -11.12 -4.83 6.31
CA SER A 121 -11.24 -6.15 6.93
C SER A 121 -9.89 -6.83 6.81
N SER A 122 -9.15 -6.91 7.93
CA SER A 122 -8.01 -7.82 8.09
C SER A 122 -7.05 -7.89 6.89
N GLY A 123 -6.37 -6.78 6.57
CA GLY A 123 -5.12 -6.85 5.82
C GLY A 123 -4.03 -7.26 6.80
N GLY A 124 -3.44 -8.45 6.62
CA GLY A 124 -2.31 -8.88 7.44
C GLY A 124 -1.18 -7.84 7.45
N PRO A 125 -0.36 -7.76 8.50
CA PRO A 125 0.76 -6.84 8.55
C PRO A 125 1.74 -7.17 7.42
N VAL A 126 1.75 -6.36 6.35
CA VAL A 126 2.82 -6.42 5.35
C VAL A 126 4.00 -5.64 5.92
N PRO A 127 5.18 -6.25 6.17
CA PRO A 127 6.33 -5.54 6.77
C PRO A 127 6.77 -4.29 6.00
N LEU A 128 6.42 -4.22 4.71
CA LEU A 128 6.66 -3.08 3.83
C LEU A 128 6.00 -1.78 4.32
N TRP A 129 4.83 -1.84 4.96
CA TRP A 129 4.14 -0.66 5.49
C TRP A 129 4.87 0.03 6.64
N TRP A 130 5.82 -0.65 7.27
CA TRP A 130 6.60 -0.06 8.36
C TRP A 130 7.78 0.76 7.86
N ARG A 131 8.19 0.57 6.60
CA ARG A 131 9.35 1.28 6.01
C ARG A 131 9.01 2.75 5.86
N LYS A 132 9.88 3.61 6.40
CA LYS A 132 9.77 5.07 6.30
C LYS A 132 10.85 5.62 5.38
N ILE A 133 10.90 5.16 4.14
CA ILE A 133 11.87 5.67 3.16
C ILE A 133 11.42 7.09 2.75
N PRO A 134 12.29 8.11 2.80
CA PRO A 134 11.92 9.46 2.41
C PRO A 134 11.43 9.54 0.96
N SER A 135 10.33 10.27 0.76
CA SER A 135 9.70 10.53 -0.54
C SER A 135 9.23 11.98 -0.62
N ASP A 136 9.27 12.56 -1.82
CA ASP A 136 8.76 13.91 -2.08
C ASP A 136 7.26 13.89 -2.37
N TYR A 137 6.80 12.80 -2.99
CA TYR A 137 5.42 12.57 -3.39
C TYR A 137 4.99 11.12 -3.12
N ARG A 138 3.68 10.90 -3.07
CA ARG A 138 3.01 9.63 -2.84
C ARG A 138 1.86 9.44 -3.80
N THR A 139 1.65 8.22 -4.26
CA THR A 139 0.46 7.84 -5.03
C THR A 139 -0.72 7.50 -4.12
N PRO A 140 -1.97 7.75 -4.52
CA PRO A 140 -3.14 7.30 -3.76
C PRO A 140 -3.41 5.81 -4.03
N LEU A 141 -2.99 4.94 -3.09
CA LEU A 141 -2.94 3.48 -3.29
C LEU A 141 -2.19 3.12 -4.59
N PHE A 142 -2.77 2.23 -5.40
CA PHE A 142 -2.20 1.72 -6.66
C PHE A 142 -2.42 2.64 -7.87
N GLN A 143 -3.09 3.80 -7.68
CA GLN A 143 -3.47 4.69 -8.77
C GLN A 143 -2.38 5.71 -9.09
N GLY A 144 -2.49 6.37 -10.23
CA GLY A 144 -1.65 7.52 -10.56
C GLY A 144 -0.33 7.18 -11.23
N LEU A 145 -0.17 5.95 -11.72
CA LEU A 145 1.02 5.50 -12.45
C LEU A 145 0.60 4.75 -13.70
N HIS A 146 1.22 5.07 -14.83
CA HIS A 146 1.02 4.31 -16.06
C HIS A 146 2.30 4.31 -16.89
N VAL A 147 2.64 3.15 -17.47
CA VAL A 147 3.82 3.03 -18.32
C VAL A 147 3.57 3.80 -19.62
N MET A 148 4.49 4.70 -19.98
CA MET A 148 4.41 5.38 -21.26
C MET A 148 4.77 4.41 -22.37
N PRO A 149 3.97 4.33 -23.44
CA PRO A 149 4.35 3.55 -24.60
C PRO A 149 5.55 4.23 -25.30
N THR A 150 6.22 3.49 -26.17
CA THR A 150 7.36 4.01 -26.93
C THR A 150 6.89 5.04 -27.96
N ASP A 151 7.79 5.94 -28.39
CA ASP A 151 7.47 7.16 -29.15
C ASP A 151 6.85 6.95 -30.57
N ASN A 152 6.40 5.75 -30.93
CA ASN A 152 5.70 5.44 -32.20
C ASN A 152 4.51 4.47 -32.01
N ASP A 153 3.97 4.39 -30.80
CA ASP A 153 2.82 3.54 -30.51
C ASP A 153 1.51 4.32 -30.67
N ASP A 154 0.75 3.97 -31.72
CA ASP A 154 -0.59 4.50 -31.99
C ASP A 154 -1.69 3.72 -31.25
N SER A 155 -1.34 2.84 -30.31
CA SER A 155 -2.30 2.10 -29.51
C SER A 155 -3.11 3.01 -28.58
N ALA A 156 -4.30 2.53 -28.23
CA ALA A 156 -5.17 3.22 -27.28
C ALA A 156 -4.45 3.41 -25.95
N PHE A 157 -4.36 4.67 -25.51
CA PHE A 157 -3.80 4.99 -24.21
C PHE A 157 -4.90 4.98 -23.16
N ARG A 158 -4.72 4.25 -22.07
CA ARG A 158 -5.71 4.19 -20.97
C ARG A 158 -5.06 4.61 -19.67
N PHE A 159 -5.67 5.59 -19.00
CA PHE A 159 -5.29 6.01 -17.67
C PHE A 159 -6.51 5.97 -16.76
N GLU A 160 -6.50 5.04 -15.81
CA GLU A 160 -7.57 4.84 -14.83
C GLU A 160 -8.92 4.50 -15.51
N ASP A 161 -9.94 5.35 -15.29
CA ASP A 161 -11.29 5.20 -15.81
C ASP A 161 -11.48 5.75 -17.24
N LYS A 162 -10.45 6.39 -17.84
CA LYS A 162 -10.56 6.99 -19.17
C LYS A 162 -9.57 6.42 -20.18
N SER A 163 -10.01 6.34 -21.43
CA SER A 163 -9.22 5.90 -22.58
C SER A 163 -9.20 6.99 -23.66
N TRP A 164 -8.09 7.07 -24.36
CA TRP A 164 -7.85 7.93 -25.52
C TRP A 164 -7.41 7.07 -26.69
N LYS A 165 -7.55 7.58 -27.92
CA LYS A 165 -7.16 6.83 -29.13
C LYS A 165 -5.66 6.59 -29.18
N ASN A 166 -4.87 7.53 -28.65
CA ASN A 166 -3.42 7.48 -28.58
C ASN A 166 -2.91 8.42 -27.47
N VAL A 167 -1.59 8.40 -27.22
CA VAL A 167 -0.92 9.30 -26.27
C VAL A 167 -1.03 10.77 -26.65
N GLY A 168 -1.11 11.10 -27.95
CA GLY A 168 -1.26 12.46 -28.43
C GLY A 168 -2.57 13.10 -27.97
N ASP A 169 -3.69 12.39 -28.13
CA ASP A 169 -5.02 12.80 -27.67
C ASP A 169 -5.05 12.98 -26.14
N PHE A 170 -4.42 12.05 -25.41
CA PHE A 170 -4.26 12.15 -23.96
C PHE A 170 -3.50 13.41 -23.56
N ARG A 171 -2.33 13.67 -24.16
CA ARG A 171 -1.51 14.86 -23.90
C ARG A 171 -2.26 16.15 -24.25
N ALA A 172 -3.02 16.17 -25.34
CA ALA A 172 -3.81 17.34 -25.74
C ALA A 172 -4.88 17.67 -24.70
N GLU A 173 -5.62 16.67 -24.25
CA GLU A 173 -6.65 16.82 -23.22
C GLU A 173 -6.04 17.22 -21.86
N LEU A 174 -4.90 16.63 -21.49
CA LEU A 174 -4.16 17.00 -20.29
C LEU A 174 -3.71 18.47 -20.34
N LYS A 175 -3.10 18.91 -21.45
CA LYS A 175 -2.72 20.32 -21.65
C LYS A 175 -3.93 21.25 -21.59
N ARG A 176 -5.06 20.85 -22.16
CA ARG A 176 -6.31 21.62 -22.09
C ARG A 176 -6.74 21.84 -20.64
N LEU A 177 -6.74 20.79 -19.82
CA LEU A 177 -7.08 20.90 -18.39
C LEU A 177 -6.09 21.77 -17.61
N MET A 178 -4.79 21.59 -17.85
CA MET A 178 -3.74 22.34 -17.14
C MET A 178 -3.64 23.81 -17.56
N ASN A 179 -4.20 24.18 -18.71
CA ASN A 179 -4.25 25.56 -19.20
C ASN A 179 -5.50 26.34 -18.74
N LEU A 180 -6.46 25.69 -18.07
CA LEU A 180 -7.59 26.39 -17.44
C LEU A 180 -7.07 27.35 -16.36
N SER A 181 -7.79 28.44 -16.10
CA SER A 181 -7.47 29.32 -14.98
C SER A 181 -7.58 28.58 -13.64
N PRO A 182 -6.91 29.03 -12.56
CA PRO A 182 -6.98 28.36 -11.25
C PRO A 182 -8.42 28.13 -10.75
N GLU A 183 -9.31 29.11 -10.94
CA GLU A 183 -10.72 28.99 -10.55
C GLU A 183 -11.47 27.93 -11.40
N GLU A 184 -11.18 27.86 -12.70
CA GLU A 184 -11.77 26.86 -13.60
C GLU A 184 -11.24 25.45 -13.34
N GLN A 185 -9.96 25.30 -13.01
CA GLN A 185 -9.39 24.02 -12.57
C GLN A 185 -10.04 23.54 -11.28
N GLU A 186 -10.23 24.46 -10.31
CA GLU A 186 -10.91 24.15 -9.07
C GLU A 186 -12.38 23.74 -9.31
N LEU A 187 -13.09 24.46 -10.18
CA LEU A 187 -14.44 24.07 -10.58
C LEU A 187 -14.46 22.69 -11.24
N ALA A 188 -13.54 22.41 -12.16
CA ALA A 188 -13.43 21.11 -12.82
C ALA A 188 -13.18 19.98 -11.81
N LEU A 189 -12.33 20.22 -10.81
CA LEU A 189 -12.07 19.28 -9.73
C LEU A 189 -13.34 19.03 -8.89
N VAL A 190 -14.03 20.09 -8.46
CA VAL A 190 -15.29 19.97 -7.69
C VAL A 190 -16.35 19.22 -8.49
N ARG A 191 -16.49 19.52 -9.79
CA ARG A 191 -17.40 18.79 -10.70
C ARG A 191 -17.03 17.31 -10.81
N ALA A 192 -15.74 16.96 -10.88
CA ALA A 192 -15.30 15.56 -10.95
C ALA A 192 -15.70 14.77 -9.69
N TYR A 193 -15.54 15.38 -8.50
CA TYR A 193 -15.99 14.81 -7.24
C TYR A 193 -17.52 14.68 -7.15
N LEU A 194 -18.26 15.70 -7.59
CA LEU A 194 -19.73 15.65 -7.66
C LEU A 194 -20.24 14.57 -8.64
N LEU A 195 -19.58 14.43 -9.79
CA LEU A 195 -19.93 13.42 -10.79
C LEU A 195 -19.72 12.01 -10.23
N LYS A 196 -18.57 11.75 -9.61
CA LYS A 196 -18.31 10.49 -8.91
C LYS A 196 -19.36 10.21 -7.83
N HIS A 197 -19.74 11.22 -7.05
CA HIS A 197 -20.80 11.10 -6.04
C HIS A 197 -22.15 10.68 -6.66
N LEU A 198 -22.54 11.30 -7.78
CA LEU A 198 -23.81 11.00 -8.46
C LEU A 198 -23.83 9.63 -9.13
N LEU A 199 -22.69 9.15 -9.62
CA LEU A 199 -22.53 7.80 -10.18
C LEU A 199 -22.65 6.72 -9.10
N GLY A 200 -22.10 6.96 -7.91
CA GLY A 200 -22.05 5.97 -6.84
C GLY A 200 -21.34 4.69 -7.30
N ARG A 201 -22.01 3.53 -7.15
CA ARG A 201 -21.48 2.23 -7.61
C ARG A 201 -21.78 1.91 -9.08
N HIS A 202 -22.63 2.69 -9.74
CA HIS A 202 -23.05 2.45 -11.13
C HIS A 202 -22.22 3.32 -12.07
N ARG A 203 -21.42 2.69 -12.94
CA ARG A 203 -20.52 3.38 -13.88
C ARG A 203 -20.80 2.95 -15.32
N ASP A 204 -22.06 2.96 -15.72
CA ASP A 204 -22.47 2.77 -17.11
C ASP A 204 -22.72 4.13 -17.81
N GLU A 205 -22.74 4.11 -19.15
CA GLU A 205 -22.90 5.31 -19.97
C GLU A 205 -24.22 6.06 -19.67
N ALA A 206 -25.28 5.35 -19.33
CA ALA A 206 -26.58 5.96 -19.03
C ALA A 206 -26.56 6.69 -17.68
N ALA A 207 -25.92 6.10 -16.67
CA ALA A 207 -25.68 6.73 -15.37
C ALA A 207 -24.81 7.98 -15.51
N GLU A 208 -23.75 7.91 -16.33
CA GLU A 208 -22.88 9.07 -16.60
C GLU A 208 -23.62 10.18 -17.33
N ALA A 209 -24.39 9.88 -18.37
CA ALA A 209 -25.21 10.87 -19.07
C ALA A 209 -26.24 11.53 -18.14
N LYS A 210 -26.85 10.76 -17.22
CA LYS A 210 -27.79 11.29 -16.22
C LYS A 210 -27.10 12.19 -15.20
N ALA A 211 -25.94 11.78 -14.70
CA ALA A 211 -25.16 12.56 -13.75
C ALA A 211 -24.66 13.87 -14.37
N GLU A 212 -24.17 13.83 -15.61
CA GLU A 212 -23.77 15.03 -16.36
C GLU A 212 -24.96 15.97 -16.61
N LYS A 213 -26.13 15.45 -16.96
CA LYS A 213 -27.36 16.26 -17.07
C LYS A 213 -27.72 16.94 -15.75
N THR A 214 -27.50 16.25 -14.62
CA THR A 214 -27.73 16.79 -13.28
C THR A 214 -26.73 17.91 -12.95
N LEU A 215 -25.49 17.79 -13.42
CA LEU A 215 -24.43 18.79 -13.21
C LEU A 215 -24.40 19.89 -14.27
N ALA A 216 -25.18 19.81 -15.34
CA ALA A 216 -25.25 20.84 -16.38
C ALA A 216 -25.49 22.28 -15.86
N PRO A 217 -26.26 22.51 -14.77
CA PRO A 217 -26.41 23.83 -14.17
C PRO A 217 -25.17 24.34 -13.41
N VAL A 218 -24.23 23.47 -13.01
CA VAL A 218 -23.08 23.80 -12.16
C VAL A 218 -21.94 24.43 -13.00
N LYS A 219 -22.10 25.69 -13.42
CA LYS A 219 -21.19 26.34 -14.37
C LYS A 219 -20.11 27.21 -13.72
N THR A 220 -20.31 27.56 -12.45
CA THR A 220 -19.38 28.39 -11.67
C THR A 220 -19.11 27.74 -10.31
N LEU A 221 -18.05 28.18 -9.62
CA LEU A 221 -17.82 27.78 -8.22
C LEU A 221 -18.96 28.22 -7.30
N GLY A 222 -19.67 29.30 -7.62
CA GLY A 222 -20.87 29.72 -6.89
C GLY A 222 -21.99 28.70 -7.01
N ASP A 223 -22.24 28.20 -8.22
CA ASP A 223 -23.23 27.15 -8.47
C ASP A 223 -22.82 25.85 -7.75
N ALA A 224 -21.53 25.51 -7.79
CA ALA A 224 -21.00 24.32 -7.13
C ALA A 224 -21.15 24.41 -5.61
N LEU A 225 -20.86 25.58 -5.02
CA LEU A 225 -21.08 25.81 -3.59
C LEU A 225 -22.56 25.69 -3.23
N ASN A 226 -23.47 26.30 -4.00
CA ASN A 226 -24.90 26.20 -3.74
C ASN A 226 -25.37 24.74 -3.78
N TYR A 227 -24.94 23.97 -4.79
CA TYR A 227 -25.25 22.54 -4.88
C TYR A 227 -24.73 21.75 -3.67
N LEU A 228 -23.50 22.04 -3.23
CA LEU A 228 -22.91 21.39 -2.06
C LEU A 228 -23.65 21.77 -0.78
N LEU A 229 -24.08 23.02 -0.60
CA LEU A 229 -24.87 23.44 0.56
C LEU A 229 -26.24 22.75 0.61
N GLU A 230 -26.92 22.59 -0.53
CA GLU A 230 -28.16 21.82 -0.62
C GLU A 230 -27.93 20.34 -0.24
N LEU A 231 -26.81 19.76 -0.67
CA LEU A 231 -26.41 18.41 -0.29
C LEU A 231 -26.13 18.30 1.22
N VAL A 232 -25.43 19.28 1.80
CA VAL A 232 -25.16 19.32 3.25
C VAL A 232 -26.48 19.39 4.03
N GLU A 233 -27.41 20.25 3.65
CA GLU A 233 -28.72 20.38 4.30
C GLU A 233 -29.53 19.08 4.21
N ARG A 234 -29.55 18.44 3.03
CA ARG A 234 -30.26 17.18 2.82
C ARG A 234 -29.71 16.03 3.67
N GLU A 235 -28.42 16.06 3.98
CA GLU A 235 -27.71 15.00 4.71
C GLU A 235 -27.30 15.43 6.13
N LYS A 236 -27.91 16.48 6.70
CA LYS A 236 -27.51 17.04 8.00
C LYS A 236 -27.65 16.09 9.18
N ASP A 237 -28.61 15.17 9.11
CA ASP A 237 -28.87 14.17 10.15
C ASP A 237 -28.15 12.82 9.87
N SER A 238 -27.33 12.76 8.81
CA SER A 238 -26.55 11.58 8.46
C SER A 238 -25.29 11.49 9.32
N THR A 239 -24.96 10.27 9.76
CA THR A 239 -23.64 9.97 10.37
C THR A 239 -22.45 10.30 9.46
N TYR A 240 -22.68 10.39 8.15
CA TYR A 240 -21.69 10.80 7.16
C TYR A 240 -22.33 11.80 6.19
N ASN A 241 -21.88 13.06 6.24
CA ASN A 241 -22.37 14.12 5.37
C ASN A 241 -21.45 14.28 4.15
N ARG A 242 -21.94 13.93 2.97
CA ARG A 242 -21.13 13.91 1.75
C ARG A 242 -20.81 15.31 1.25
N GLY A 243 -21.74 16.26 1.40
CA GLY A 243 -21.47 17.65 1.01
C GLY A 243 -20.28 18.23 1.78
N VAL A 244 -20.17 17.92 3.07
CA VAL A 244 -19.01 18.27 3.91
C VAL A 244 -17.74 17.59 3.41
N SER A 245 -17.77 16.27 3.17
CA SER A 245 -16.57 15.53 2.69
C SER A 245 -16.07 16.06 1.34
N LEU A 246 -16.98 16.29 0.39
CA LEU A 246 -16.65 16.79 -0.94
C LEU A 246 -16.04 18.20 -0.89
N LEU A 247 -16.54 19.08 0.00
CA LEU A 247 -15.93 20.39 0.24
C LEU A 247 -14.50 20.27 0.78
N GLN A 248 -14.27 19.35 1.72
CA GLN A 248 -12.94 19.13 2.32
C GLN A 248 -11.94 18.54 1.30
N GLU A 249 -12.39 17.62 0.45
CA GLU A 249 -11.57 16.92 -0.54
C GLU A 249 -11.25 17.77 -1.78
N ALA A 250 -12.26 18.46 -2.33
CA ALA A 250 -12.14 19.17 -3.61
C ALA A 250 -11.99 20.68 -3.47
N GLY A 251 -12.49 21.30 -2.38
CA GLY A 251 -12.52 22.76 -2.23
C GLY A 251 -11.12 23.37 -2.13
N GLY A 252 -10.77 24.24 -3.07
CA GLY A 252 -9.48 24.92 -3.14
C GLY A 252 -9.52 26.32 -2.53
N ILE A 253 -8.61 27.19 -3.01
CA ILE A 253 -8.45 28.54 -2.47
C ILE A 253 -9.69 29.40 -2.77
N HIS A 254 -10.30 29.26 -3.94
CA HIS A 254 -11.43 30.08 -4.36
C HIS A 254 -12.72 29.64 -3.66
N MET A 255 -12.92 28.34 -3.44
CA MET A 255 -14.01 27.81 -2.62
C MET A 255 -13.85 28.25 -1.17
N LEU A 256 -12.62 28.22 -0.63
CA LEU A 256 -12.33 28.71 0.72
C LEU A 256 -12.69 30.19 0.87
N ASP A 257 -12.34 31.03 -0.11
CA ASP A 257 -12.71 32.46 -0.11
C ASP A 257 -14.23 32.65 -0.09
N ARG A 258 -14.95 31.87 -0.90
CA ARG A 258 -16.43 31.89 -0.89
C ARG A 258 -17.00 31.46 0.46
N LEU A 259 -16.46 30.40 1.07
CA LEU A 259 -16.85 29.95 2.42
C LEU A 259 -16.53 30.98 3.50
N ASN A 260 -15.45 31.77 3.35
CA ASN A 260 -15.12 32.84 4.29
C ASN A 260 -16.14 34.00 4.22
N THR A 261 -16.69 34.27 3.04
CA THR A 261 -17.72 35.29 2.82
C THR A 261 -19.16 34.79 2.97
N LEU A 262 -19.34 33.49 3.25
CA LEU A 262 -20.67 32.88 3.37
C LEU A 262 -21.40 33.44 4.61
N PRO A 263 -22.62 33.99 4.46
CA PRO A 263 -23.43 34.40 5.60
C PRO A 263 -23.67 33.22 6.55
N ALA A 264 -23.59 33.46 7.87
CA ALA A 264 -23.64 32.40 8.87
C ALA A 264 -24.96 31.61 8.86
N ASP A 265 -26.05 32.25 8.46
CA ASP A 265 -27.40 31.69 8.29
C ASP A 265 -27.55 30.82 7.03
N ARG A 266 -26.61 30.92 6.07
CA ARG A 266 -26.60 30.07 4.87
C ARG A 266 -25.88 28.73 5.06
N TRP A 267 -25.16 28.52 6.16
CA TRP A 267 -24.53 27.24 6.45
C TRP A 267 -25.54 26.30 7.14
N PRO A 268 -25.82 25.11 6.57
CA PRO A 268 -26.84 24.18 7.10
C PRO A 268 -26.57 23.58 8.48
N LEU A 269 -25.32 23.58 8.93
CA LEU A 269 -24.88 22.93 10.17
C LEU A 269 -24.42 23.97 11.20
N SER A 270 -23.64 23.55 12.20
CA SER A 270 -23.10 24.47 13.19
C SER A 270 -21.98 25.36 12.64
N LYS A 271 -21.79 26.53 13.26
CA LYS A 271 -20.63 27.40 13.00
C LYS A 271 -19.30 26.67 13.23
N HIS A 272 -19.26 25.76 14.21
CA HIS A 272 -18.08 24.96 14.49
C HIS A 272 -17.72 24.06 13.30
N GLU A 273 -18.70 23.39 12.70
CA GLU A 273 -18.49 22.53 11.53
C GLU A 273 -18.00 23.32 10.31
N LEU A 274 -18.53 24.53 10.07
CA LEU A 274 -18.04 25.39 9.01
C LEU A 274 -16.54 25.74 9.20
N GLU A 275 -16.14 26.07 10.43
CA GLU A 275 -14.73 26.38 10.72
C GLU A 275 -13.84 25.14 10.61
N GLU A 276 -14.31 23.95 10.98
CA GLU A 276 -13.56 22.71 10.76
C GLU A 276 -13.41 22.39 9.26
N VAL A 277 -14.44 22.61 8.42
CA VAL A 277 -14.33 22.49 6.96
C VAL A 277 -13.26 23.44 6.42
N LYS A 278 -13.33 24.73 6.77
CA LYS A 278 -12.34 25.73 6.34
C LYS A 278 -10.93 25.36 6.79
N LYS A 279 -10.78 24.87 8.02
CA LYS A 279 -9.51 24.43 8.60
C LYS A 279 -8.93 23.22 7.85
N GLN A 280 -9.74 22.24 7.51
CA GLN A 280 -9.29 21.08 6.72
C GLN A 280 -8.83 21.49 5.31
N ILE A 281 -9.60 22.37 4.64
CA ILE A 281 -9.19 22.93 3.34
C ILE A 281 -7.85 23.67 3.46
N ARG A 282 -7.69 24.57 4.45
CA ARG A 282 -6.43 25.28 4.70
C ARG A 282 -5.27 24.32 4.98
N ARG A 283 -5.48 23.29 5.81
CA ARG A 283 -4.45 22.29 6.14
C ARG A 283 -3.98 21.57 4.87
N ARG A 284 -4.90 21.21 3.97
CA ARG A 284 -4.58 20.60 2.67
C ARG A 284 -3.75 21.55 1.79
N LEU A 285 -4.21 22.79 1.62
CA LEU A 285 -3.57 23.79 0.77
C LEU A 285 -2.18 24.24 1.27
N GLN A 286 -2.00 24.41 2.59
CA GLN A 286 -0.72 24.82 3.18
C GLN A 286 0.39 23.79 2.97
N VAL A 287 0.03 22.51 2.87
CA VAL A 287 1.01 21.43 2.64
C VAL A 287 1.40 21.31 1.18
N SER A 288 0.47 21.61 0.26
CA SER A 288 0.81 21.80 -1.15
C SER A 288 1.77 22.99 -1.35
N ALA A 289 1.69 24.03 -0.51
CA ALA A 289 2.58 25.20 -0.60
C ALA A 289 3.97 25.00 0.03
N ALA A 290 4.09 24.26 1.14
CA ALA A 290 5.37 24.07 1.83
C ALA A 290 6.20 22.94 1.21
N THR A 291 7.36 23.29 0.63
CA THR A 291 8.43 22.32 0.34
C THR A 291 8.91 21.73 1.66
N ARG A 292 8.30 20.63 2.07
CA ARG A 292 8.68 19.93 3.30
C ARG A 292 10.13 19.45 3.12
N PRO A 293 11.07 19.78 4.02
CA PRO A 293 12.39 19.19 3.96
C PRO A 293 12.27 17.67 4.09
N ALA A 294 13.08 16.93 3.31
CA ALA A 294 13.10 15.47 3.20
C ALA A 294 13.34 14.69 4.52
N THR A 295 13.35 15.38 5.66
CA THR A 295 13.62 14.85 7.01
C THR A 295 12.44 14.97 7.98
N ALA A 296 11.33 15.62 7.61
CA ALA A 296 10.20 15.76 8.54
C ALA A 296 9.34 14.49 8.54
N PRO A 297 9.20 13.77 9.67
CA PRO A 297 8.52 12.47 9.74
C PRO A 297 7.05 12.58 9.34
N ALA A 298 6.64 11.81 8.32
CA ALA A 298 5.24 11.68 7.91
C ALA A 298 4.36 11.49 9.15
N ASP A 299 3.27 12.26 9.16
CA ASP A 299 2.34 12.53 10.26
C ASP A 299 2.26 11.43 11.34
N GLU A 300 2.42 11.83 12.61
CA GLU A 300 2.29 10.99 13.81
C GLU A 300 0.87 10.41 14.02
N GLU A 301 -0.04 10.50 13.06
CA GLU A 301 -1.47 10.17 13.25
C GLU A 301 -1.85 8.73 12.84
N GLU A 302 -0.97 7.91 12.27
CA GLU A 302 -1.26 6.47 11.99
C GLU A 302 -0.42 5.47 12.82
N GLY A 303 0.42 5.97 13.73
CA GLY A 303 0.94 5.15 14.82
C GLY A 303 -0.07 5.16 15.94
N GLY A 304 -1.07 4.26 15.91
CA GLY A 304 -2.10 4.14 16.94
C GLY A 304 -1.52 4.41 18.32
N ALA A 305 -2.08 5.42 19.01
CA ALA A 305 -1.57 6.01 20.24
C ALA A 305 -0.93 4.92 21.10
N GLN A 306 0.41 4.94 21.18
CA GLN A 306 1.13 3.92 21.91
C GLN A 306 0.70 4.01 23.37
N PRO A 307 0.34 2.87 24.02
CA PRO A 307 0.17 2.88 25.46
C PRO A 307 1.49 3.35 26.06
N LYS A 308 1.51 4.57 26.62
CA LYS A 308 2.70 5.17 27.22
C LYS A 308 3.14 4.42 28.48
N ASP A 309 2.27 3.58 29.02
CA ASP A 309 2.50 2.89 30.28
C ASP A 309 3.15 1.52 30.05
N THR A 310 4.29 1.31 30.71
CA THR A 310 4.94 -0.01 30.77
C THR A 310 4.00 -0.98 31.49
N PRO A 311 3.65 -2.14 30.89
CA PRO A 311 2.78 -3.12 31.54
C PRO A 311 3.34 -3.58 32.89
N SER A 312 2.46 -3.79 33.88
CA SER A 312 2.87 -4.32 35.18
C SER A 312 3.46 -5.73 35.06
N ALA A 313 4.28 -6.15 36.03
CA ALA A 313 4.85 -7.50 36.05
C ALA A 313 3.77 -8.60 36.03
N GLU A 314 2.63 -8.37 36.69
CA GLU A 314 1.49 -9.29 36.69
C GLU A 314 0.82 -9.35 35.31
N THR A 315 0.67 -8.19 34.64
CA THR A 315 0.18 -8.13 33.27
C THR A 315 1.09 -8.91 32.32
N LEU A 316 2.41 -8.72 32.41
CA LEU A 316 3.37 -9.46 31.57
C LEU A 316 3.27 -10.97 31.81
N LYS A 317 3.14 -11.40 33.07
CA LYS A 317 2.95 -12.82 33.41
C LYS A 317 1.70 -13.41 32.76
N GLN A 318 0.57 -12.69 32.79
CA GLN A 318 -0.66 -13.12 32.14
C GLN A 318 -0.53 -13.20 30.61
N LEU A 319 0.13 -12.21 30.00
CA LEU A 319 0.35 -12.19 28.56
C LEU A 319 1.24 -13.36 28.10
N ARG A 320 2.22 -13.80 28.89
CA ARG A 320 3.04 -14.99 28.58
C ARG A 320 2.18 -16.25 28.47
N THR A 321 1.19 -16.40 29.35
CA THR A 321 0.23 -17.52 29.28
C THR A 321 -0.62 -17.46 28.01
N VAL A 322 -1.08 -16.26 27.63
CA VAL A 322 -1.85 -16.04 26.39
C VAL A 322 -1.01 -16.35 25.15
N LEU A 323 0.28 -15.97 25.14
CA LEU A 323 1.18 -16.19 24.00
C LEU A 323 1.28 -17.68 23.62
N ALA A 324 1.20 -18.59 24.59
CA ALA A 324 1.26 -20.03 24.35
C ALA A 324 0.04 -20.58 23.59
N ASP A 325 -1.09 -19.86 23.57
CA ASP A 325 -2.30 -20.22 22.83
C ASP A 325 -2.47 -19.34 21.59
N GLN A 326 -2.01 -19.85 20.44
CA GLN A 326 -2.10 -19.16 19.15
C GLN A 326 -3.55 -18.91 18.69
N LYS A 327 -4.54 -19.62 19.24
CA LYS A 327 -5.96 -19.45 18.90
C LYS A 327 -6.66 -18.41 19.76
N SER A 328 -5.99 -17.87 20.78
CA SER A 328 -6.56 -16.84 21.63
C SER A 328 -6.82 -15.55 20.84
N ASP A 329 -8.01 -14.96 20.99
CA ASP A 329 -8.32 -13.63 20.44
C ASP A 329 -7.38 -12.53 20.98
N ARG A 330 -6.73 -12.79 22.12
CA ARG A 330 -5.77 -11.89 22.76
C ARG A 330 -4.32 -12.14 22.32
N TRP A 331 -4.08 -13.14 21.47
CA TRP A 331 -2.73 -13.53 21.04
C TRP A 331 -1.98 -12.36 20.39
N GLY A 332 -2.62 -11.62 19.47
CA GLY A 332 -2.00 -10.49 18.78
C GLY A 332 -1.58 -9.36 19.74
N GLN A 333 -2.38 -9.10 20.77
CA GLN A 333 -2.06 -8.14 21.83
C GLN A 333 -0.87 -8.63 22.68
N ALA A 334 -0.91 -9.91 23.10
CA ALA A 334 0.17 -10.50 23.88
C ALA A 334 1.50 -10.50 23.12
N PHE A 335 1.49 -10.95 21.86
CA PHE A 335 2.65 -10.93 20.98
C PHE A 335 3.24 -9.52 20.84
N THR A 336 2.40 -8.52 20.59
CA THR A 336 2.83 -7.12 20.41
C THR A 336 3.44 -6.53 21.68
N LEU A 337 2.76 -6.67 22.82
CA LEU A 337 3.22 -6.07 24.09
C LEU A 337 4.47 -6.77 24.63
N LEU A 338 4.52 -8.10 24.58
CA LEU A 338 5.71 -8.84 25.03
C LEU A 338 6.92 -8.53 24.14
N THR A 339 6.76 -8.48 22.81
CA THR A 339 7.85 -8.10 21.88
C THR A 339 8.53 -6.79 22.31
N ARG A 340 7.76 -5.82 22.77
CA ARG A 340 8.28 -4.50 23.17
C ARG A 340 8.86 -4.48 24.58
N HIS A 341 8.21 -5.12 25.55
CA HIS A 341 8.53 -4.92 26.96
C HIS A 341 9.30 -6.09 27.61
N ASP A 342 9.11 -7.30 27.07
CA ASP A 342 9.63 -8.57 27.58
C ASP A 342 9.84 -9.58 26.42
N PRO A 343 10.86 -9.37 25.57
CA PRO A 343 10.97 -10.07 24.29
C PRO A 343 11.45 -11.52 24.38
N SER A 344 12.11 -11.93 25.46
CA SER A 344 12.72 -13.27 25.54
C SER A 344 11.69 -14.42 25.44
N PRO A 345 10.54 -14.38 26.16
CA PRO A 345 9.48 -15.36 25.96
C PRO A 345 8.94 -15.41 24.53
N VAL A 346 8.94 -14.28 23.81
CA VAL A 346 8.50 -14.24 22.41
C VAL A 346 9.54 -14.87 21.49
N ALA A 347 10.83 -14.62 21.71
CA ALA A 347 11.90 -15.28 20.96
C ALA A 347 11.87 -16.80 21.15
N ASP A 348 11.70 -17.27 22.40
CA ASP A 348 11.58 -18.69 22.72
C ASP A 348 10.32 -19.33 22.11
N TYR A 349 9.22 -18.58 22.10
CA TYR A 349 7.99 -18.98 21.42
C TYR A 349 8.21 -19.11 19.91
N LEU A 350 8.81 -18.09 19.27
CA LEU A 350 9.10 -18.07 17.84
C LEU A 350 10.10 -19.15 17.44
N ALA A 351 11.04 -19.53 18.32
CA ALA A 351 11.95 -20.64 18.07
C ALA A 351 11.24 -21.99 17.88
N LYS A 352 10.04 -22.15 18.45
CA LYS A 352 9.21 -23.36 18.31
C LYS A 352 7.99 -23.15 17.43
N TRP A 353 7.84 -21.95 16.86
CA TRP A 353 6.66 -21.58 16.11
C TRP A 353 6.55 -22.41 14.83
N LYS A 354 5.32 -22.85 14.55
CA LYS A 354 4.94 -23.50 13.31
C LYS A 354 3.79 -22.74 12.71
N ASN A 355 3.86 -22.58 11.40
CA ASN A 355 2.72 -22.09 10.68
C ASN A 355 1.63 -23.16 10.64
N THR A 356 0.60 -23.03 11.48
CA THR A 356 -0.56 -23.94 11.49
C THR A 356 -1.73 -23.43 10.66
N GLY A 357 -1.58 -22.27 10.02
CA GLY A 357 -2.64 -21.69 9.20
C GLY A 357 -2.73 -22.37 7.84
N THR A 358 -3.95 -22.67 7.41
CA THR A 358 -4.23 -23.26 6.09
C THR A 358 -4.74 -22.23 5.08
N ASP A 359 -4.84 -20.96 5.49
CA ASP A 359 -5.34 -19.87 4.67
C ASP A 359 -4.19 -19.17 3.91
N TRP A 360 -4.49 -18.51 2.80
CA TRP A 360 -3.52 -17.83 1.94
C TRP A 360 -2.68 -16.80 2.71
N SER A 361 -3.28 -16.15 3.71
CA SER A 361 -2.64 -15.18 4.60
C SER A 361 -1.53 -15.79 5.48
N SER A 362 -1.38 -17.12 5.43
CA SER A 362 -0.40 -17.87 6.20
C SER A 362 0.89 -18.17 5.42
N ALA A 363 0.92 -18.09 4.07
CA ALA A 363 2.00 -18.65 3.24
C ALA A 363 3.44 -18.26 3.66
N ASP A 364 3.68 -17.01 4.04
CA ASP A 364 4.98 -16.49 4.51
C ASP A 364 4.93 -15.95 5.95
N ARG A 365 3.89 -16.32 6.70
CA ARG A 365 3.58 -15.73 8.01
C ARG A 365 4.75 -15.83 8.98
N GLY A 366 5.61 -16.85 8.86
CA GLY A 366 6.85 -16.98 9.62
C GLY A 366 7.80 -15.79 9.43
N TYR A 367 7.97 -15.32 8.19
CA TYR A 367 8.77 -14.15 7.91
C TYR A 367 8.12 -12.88 8.45
N GLY A 368 6.79 -12.76 8.29
CA GLY A 368 6.01 -11.63 8.81
C GLY A 368 6.12 -11.49 10.34
N VAL A 369 5.88 -12.58 11.09
CA VAL A 369 5.98 -12.55 12.57
C VAL A 369 7.42 -12.41 13.05
N GLY A 370 8.38 -13.05 12.37
CA GLY A 370 9.81 -12.91 12.68
C GLY A 370 10.29 -11.48 12.47
N SER A 371 9.91 -10.85 11.36
CA SER A 371 10.24 -9.45 11.04
C SER A 371 9.54 -8.47 11.98
N PHE A 372 8.27 -8.71 12.33
CA PHE A 372 7.57 -7.90 13.35
C PHE A 372 8.34 -7.93 14.66
N PHE A 373 8.64 -9.13 15.16
CA PHE A 373 9.36 -9.31 16.41
C PHE A 373 10.71 -8.61 16.34
N ALA A 374 11.48 -8.85 15.28
CA ALA A 374 12.79 -8.25 15.11
C ALA A 374 12.75 -6.72 15.07
N HIS A 375 11.82 -6.13 14.32
CA HIS A 375 11.70 -4.68 14.20
C HIS A 375 11.29 -4.03 15.52
N PHE A 376 10.28 -4.57 16.21
CA PHE A 376 9.71 -4.00 17.44
C PHE A 376 10.35 -4.52 18.74
N CYS A 377 11.37 -5.38 18.66
CA CYS A 377 12.07 -5.94 19.82
C CYS A 377 12.67 -4.82 20.67
N GLY A 378 12.11 -4.61 21.87
CA GLY A 378 12.46 -3.45 22.68
C GLY A 378 13.74 -3.60 23.53
N LYS A 379 14.29 -4.82 23.66
CA LYS A 379 15.44 -5.11 24.52
C LYS A 379 16.28 -6.28 23.99
N ASP A 380 17.59 -6.25 24.25
CA ASP A 380 18.53 -7.35 23.97
C ASP A 380 18.47 -7.89 22.53
N ARG A 381 18.18 -7.02 21.56
CA ARG A 381 17.79 -7.40 20.21
C ARG A 381 18.77 -8.37 19.52
N ALA A 382 20.09 -8.14 19.63
CA ALA A 382 21.09 -9.05 19.08
C ALA A 382 21.01 -10.47 19.70
N ILE A 383 20.78 -10.58 21.01
CA ILE A 383 20.59 -11.88 21.70
C ILE A 383 19.32 -12.54 21.16
N GLN A 384 18.23 -11.79 21.07
CA GLN A 384 16.95 -12.33 20.60
C GLN A 384 17.03 -12.79 19.13
N MET A 385 17.74 -12.06 18.26
CA MET A 385 17.94 -12.49 16.86
C MET A 385 18.73 -13.79 16.78
N ARG A 386 19.74 -13.97 17.65
CA ARG A 386 20.48 -15.24 17.74
C ARG A 386 19.59 -16.40 18.22
N THR A 387 18.59 -16.14 19.06
CA THR A 387 17.60 -17.15 19.44
C THR A 387 16.76 -17.59 18.23
N LEU A 388 16.33 -16.65 17.38
CA LEU A 388 15.54 -16.97 16.17
C LEU A 388 16.30 -17.82 15.15
N LEU A 389 17.63 -17.79 15.13
CA LEU A 389 18.45 -18.65 14.25
C LEU A 389 18.20 -20.16 14.46
N ARG A 390 17.66 -20.52 15.63
CA ARG A 390 17.32 -21.90 16.02
C ARG A 390 15.87 -22.26 15.74
N ALA A 391 15.09 -21.37 15.11
CA ALA A 391 13.67 -21.60 14.91
C ALA A 391 13.40 -22.82 14.02
N GLU A 392 12.34 -23.57 14.33
CA GLU A 392 11.92 -24.69 13.49
C GLU A 392 11.47 -24.19 12.09
N ASP A 393 10.71 -23.09 12.07
CA ASP A 393 10.28 -22.44 10.83
C ASP A 393 11.46 -21.79 10.08
N PRO A 394 11.68 -22.12 8.80
CA PRO A 394 12.80 -21.61 8.03
C PRO A 394 12.71 -20.10 7.76
N PHE A 395 11.51 -19.52 7.63
CA PHE A 395 11.36 -18.08 7.43
C PHE A 395 11.68 -17.30 8.70
N VAL A 396 11.29 -17.80 9.88
CA VAL A 396 11.68 -17.19 11.16
C VAL A 396 13.21 -17.20 11.32
N ARG A 397 13.88 -18.30 10.95
CA ARG A 397 15.36 -18.37 10.95
C ARG A 397 15.99 -17.33 10.03
N VAL A 398 15.48 -17.21 8.82
CA VAL A 398 15.97 -16.23 7.84
C VAL A 398 15.73 -14.79 8.34
N ALA A 399 14.55 -14.49 8.91
CA ALA A 399 14.30 -13.20 9.54
C ALA A 399 15.32 -12.91 10.65
N GLY A 400 15.60 -13.88 11.53
CA GLY A 400 16.65 -13.78 12.54
C GLY A 400 18.01 -13.43 11.96
N ALA A 401 18.44 -14.11 10.89
CA ALA A 401 19.72 -13.85 10.22
C ALA A 401 19.78 -12.46 9.56
N VAL A 402 18.73 -12.07 8.82
CA VAL A 402 18.63 -10.75 8.16
C VAL A 402 18.69 -9.62 9.18
N TYR A 403 17.91 -9.70 10.25
CA TYR A 403 17.85 -8.65 11.24
C TYR A 403 19.07 -8.65 12.17
N LEU A 404 19.75 -9.80 12.34
CA LEU A 404 21.05 -9.85 12.99
C LEU A 404 22.10 -9.05 12.22
N CYS A 405 22.01 -8.94 10.88
CA CYS A 405 22.93 -8.09 10.13
C CYS A 405 22.88 -6.61 10.55
N PHE A 406 21.77 -6.13 11.12
CA PHE A 406 21.67 -4.76 11.63
C PHE A 406 22.29 -4.57 13.02
N GLU A 407 22.52 -5.66 13.76
CA GLU A 407 23.08 -5.63 15.12
C GLU A 407 24.52 -6.12 15.19
N ASP A 408 24.87 -7.11 14.36
CA ASP A 408 26.15 -7.78 14.24
C ASP A 408 26.29 -8.28 12.79
N GLU A 409 26.73 -7.39 11.91
CA GLU A 409 26.81 -7.64 10.46
C GLU A 409 27.60 -8.90 10.13
N LYS A 410 28.76 -9.08 10.77
CA LYS A 410 29.64 -10.23 10.52
C LYS A 410 28.94 -11.55 10.83
N THR A 411 28.32 -11.65 12.00
CA THR A 411 27.60 -12.87 12.40
C THR A 411 26.35 -13.07 11.56
N GLY A 412 25.58 -12.00 11.32
CA GLY A 412 24.40 -12.04 10.46
C GLY A 412 24.73 -12.55 9.05
N MET A 413 25.79 -12.04 8.43
CA MET A 413 26.26 -12.48 7.11
C MET A 413 26.68 -13.96 7.10
N ALA A 414 27.38 -14.41 8.14
CA ALA A 414 27.76 -15.83 8.26
C ALA A 414 26.54 -16.75 8.38
N GLU A 415 25.49 -16.32 9.09
CA GLU A 415 24.24 -17.07 9.22
C GLU A 415 23.38 -17.00 7.96
N LEU A 416 23.38 -15.89 7.23
CA LEU A 416 22.77 -15.80 5.90
C LEU A 416 23.42 -16.79 4.92
N GLU A 417 24.75 -16.93 4.94
CA GLU A 417 25.45 -17.89 4.07
C GLU A 417 25.06 -19.34 4.38
N LYS A 418 24.82 -19.68 5.66
CA LYS A 418 24.27 -21.00 6.04
C LYS A 418 22.84 -21.16 5.56
N THR A 419 21.96 -20.20 5.87
CA THR A 419 20.52 -20.28 5.56
C THR A 419 20.21 -20.18 4.06
N LYS A 420 21.13 -19.65 3.23
CA LYS A 420 21.07 -19.68 1.75
C LYS A 420 20.80 -21.07 1.18
N SER A 421 21.30 -22.11 1.86
CA SER A 421 21.13 -23.51 1.45
C SER A 421 19.73 -24.09 1.70
N LEU A 422 18.86 -23.39 2.45
CA LEU A 422 17.48 -23.82 2.66
C LEU A 422 16.74 -23.92 1.31
N PRO A 423 15.81 -24.88 1.14
CA PRO A 423 15.01 -24.99 -0.07
C PRO A 423 13.99 -23.84 -0.19
N GLY A 424 13.49 -23.61 -1.41
CA GLY A 424 12.41 -22.67 -1.69
C GLY A 424 12.74 -21.20 -1.39
N ASP A 425 11.69 -20.44 -1.07
CA ASP A 425 11.74 -19.00 -0.79
C ASP A 425 12.62 -18.61 0.40
N PRO A 426 12.69 -19.34 1.53
CA PRO A 426 13.58 -18.98 2.64
C PRO A 426 15.05 -18.84 2.20
N GLY A 427 15.57 -19.82 1.45
CA GLY A 427 16.95 -19.75 0.97
C GLY A 427 17.15 -18.71 -0.12
N ALA A 428 16.15 -18.45 -0.96
CA ALA A 428 16.20 -17.37 -1.95
C ALA A 428 16.20 -15.99 -1.29
N TRP A 429 15.45 -15.82 -0.20
CA TRP A 429 15.40 -14.58 0.59
C TRP A 429 16.72 -14.32 1.33
N ALA A 430 17.34 -15.37 1.88
CA ALA A 430 18.69 -15.28 2.45
C ALA A 430 19.72 -14.91 1.37
N ALA A 431 19.65 -15.54 0.20
CA ALA A 431 20.51 -15.23 -0.94
C ALA A 431 20.35 -13.80 -1.44
N LEU A 432 19.11 -13.29 -1.53
CA LEU A 432 18.84 -11.88 -1.84
C LEU A 432 19.53 -10.95 -0.84
N ASN A 433 19.43 -11.24 0.45
CA ASN A 433 20.03 -10.39 1.48
C ASN A 433 21.57 -10.40 1.51
N LEU A 434 22.20 -11.51 1.11
CA LEU A 434 23.64 -11.57 0.82
C LEU A 434 23.98 -10.73 -0.42
N ALA A 435 23.24 -10.90 -1.51
CA ALA A 435 23.47 -10.18 -2.77
C ALA A 435 23.32 -8.66 -2.60
N ARG A 436 22.32 -8.19 -1.84
CA ARG A 436 22.14 -6.76 -1.48
C ARG A 436 23.36 -6.17 -0.76
N ARG A 437 24.15 -7.00 -0.09
CA ARG A 437 25.37 -6.64 0.64
C ARG A 437 26.66 -6.91 -0.15
N GLY A 438 26.55 -7.24 -1.44
CA GLY A 438 27.70 -7.36 -2.35
C GLY A 438 28.14 -8.79 -2.68
N GLU A 439 27.54 -9.81 -2.07
CA GLU A 439 27.99 -11.20 -2.23
C GLU A 439 27.53 -11.80 -3.57
N LYS A 440 28.38 -11.67 -4.60
CA LYS A 440 28.07 -12.13 -5.98
C LYS A 440 27.75 -13.63 -6.06
N GLN A 441 28.36 -14.47 -5.22
CA GLN A 441 28.10 -15.91 -5.21
C GLN A 441 26.67 -16.28 -4.75
N ALA A 442 25.90 -15.34 -4.20
CA ALA A 442 24.52 -15.57 -3.81
C ALA A 442 23.52 -15.35 -4.96
N VAL A 443 23.92 -14.69 -6.06
CA VAL A 443 23.01 -14.24 -7.12
C VAL A 443 22.31 -15.41 -7.82
N GLU A 444 23.02 -16.48 -8.15
CA GLU A 444 22.40 -17.64 -8.81
C GLU A 444 21.34 -18.31 -7.91
N ARG A 445 21.64 -18.44 -6.61
CA ARG A 445 20.67 -18.99 -5.64
C ARG A 445 19.46 -18.08 -5.47
N MET A 446 19.67 -16.76 -5.45
CA MET A 446 18.60 -15.75 -5.41
C MET A 446 17.70 -15.85 -6.65
N LEU A 447 18.29 -15.92 -7.84
CA LEU A 447 17.55 -16.05 -9.11
C LEU A 447 16.74 -17.35 -9.21
N GLY A 448 17.10 -18.38 -8.43
CA GLY A 448 16.33 -19.61 -8.32
C GLY A 448 14.87 -19.42 -7.87
N VAL A 449 14.49 -18.25 -7.33
CA VAL A 449 13.08 -17.92 -7.04
C VAL A 449 12.19 -17.95 -8.29
N PHE A 450 12.74 -17.69 -9.49
CA PHE A 450 11.98 -17.71 -10.74
C PHE A 450 11.77 -19.12 -11.32
N ASN A 451 12.29 -20.16 -10.67
CA ASN A 451 12.07 -21.55 -11.10
C ASN A 451 10.60 -21.98 -10.92
N GLU A 452 9.86 -21.26 -10.07
CA GLU A 452 8.44 -21.46 -9.83
C GLU A 452 7.70 -20.13 -10.04
N PRO A 453 6.46 -20.14 -10.55
CA PRO A 453 5.66 -18.92 -10.69
C PRO A 453 5.03 -18.42 -9.39
N GLY A 454 4.94 -19.28 -8.37
CA GLY A 454 4.06 -19.08 -7.21
C GLY A 454 2.60 -19.40 -7.51
N GLU A 455 1.76 -19.46 -6.48
CA GLU A 455 0.31 -19.69 -6.65
C GLU A 455 -0.37 -18.47 -7.29
N SER A 456 -1.28 -18.64 -8.25
CA SER A 456 -1.99 -17.53 -8.91
C SER A 456 -2.94 -16.73 -8.02
N ASN A 457 -3.19 -17.20 -6.80
CA ASN A 457 -4.04 -16.55 -5.80
C ASN A 457 -3.20 -15.70 -4.82
N MET A 458 -3.83 -15.23 -3.74
CA MET A 458 -3.18 -14.39 -2.72
C MET A 458 -2.06 -15.10 -1.92
N ALA A 459 -2.02 -16.43 -1.91
CA ALA A 459 -0.97 -17.20 -1.24
C ALA A 459 0.38 -17.11 -1.98
N GLY A 460 0.37 -16.84 -3.29
CA GLY A 460 1.60 -16.63 -4.08
C GLY A 460 2.16 -15.22 -4.03
N VAL A 461 1.46 -14.27 -3.38
CA VAL A 461 1.88 -12.86 -3.29
C VAL A 461 3.29 -12.71 -2.67
N PRO A 462 3.64 -13.38 -1.56
CA PRO A 462 4.98 -13.29 -0.98
C PRO A 462 6.08 -13.72 -1.96
N HIS A 463 5.85 -14.83 -2.67
CA HIS A 463 6.77 -15.36 -3.66
C HIS A 463 6.98 -14.38 -4.82
N ARG A 464 5.88 -13.84 -5.39
CA ARG A 464 5.95 -12.80 -6.44
C ARG A 464 6.62 -11.52 -5.95
N ASN A 465 6.42 -11.13 -4.69
CA ASN A 465 7.12 -9.97 -4.11
C ASN A 465 8.63 -10.22 -4.02
N LEU A 466 9.06 -11.44 -3.67
CA LEU A 466 10.47 -11.80 -3.67
C LEU A 466 11.08 -11.73 -5.07
N GLN A 467 10.41 -12.27 -6.10
CA GLN A 467 10.81 -12.12 -7.50
C GLN A 467 11.00 -10.65 -7.90
N LYS A 468 10.03 -9.79 -7.55
CA LYS A 468 10.09 -8.35 -7.82
C LYS A 468 11.27 -7.66 -7.11
N ARG A 469 11.59 -8.04 -5.87
CA ARG A 469 12.79 -7.56 -5.14
C ARG A 469 14.08 -7.92 -5.87
N VAL A 470 14.15 -9.12 -6.44
CA VAL A 470 15.30 -9.53 -7.25
C VAL A 470 15.45 -8.64 -8.49
N MET A 471 14.36 -8.37 -9.21
CA MET A 471 14.39 -7.49 -10.39
C MET A 471 14.89 -6.08 -10.06
N VAL A 472 14.44 -5.52 -8.93
CA VAL A 472 14.90 -4.20 -8.44
C VAL A 472 16.40 -4.19 -8.16
N LEU A 473 16.92 -5.20 -7.44
CA LEU A 473 18.35 -5.31 -7.17
C LEU A 473 19.16 -5.41 -8.47
N MET A 474 18.72 -6.25 -9.41
CA MET A 474 19.42 -6.46 -10.68
C MET A 474 19.43 -5.19 -11.54
N SER A 475 18.32 -4.44 -11.59
CA SER A 475 18.23 -3.17 -12.33
C SER A 475 19.17 -2.10 -11.75
N ASN A 476 19.17 -1.92 -10.43
CA ASN A 476 20.08 -0.98 -9.75
C ASN A 476 21.56 -1.40 -9.92
N SER A 477 21.86 -2.69 -9.80
CA SER A 477 23.23 -3.22 -9.97
C SER A 477 23.74 -3.02 -11.39
N ALA A 478 22.89 -3.21 -12.41
CA ALA A 478 23.24 -2.92 -13.79
C ALA A 478 23.60 -1.45 -13.99
N LYS A 479 22.80 -0.52 -13.44
CA LYS A 479 23.07 0.92 -13.51
C LYS A 479 24.38 1.30 -12.81
N ALA A 480 24.59 0.80 -11.57
CA ALA A 480 25.79 1.07 -10.78
C ALA A 480 27.08 0.58 -11.49
N SER A 481 26.95 -0.46 -12.31
CA SER A 481 28.05 -1.06 -13.06
C SER A 481 28.25 -0.49 -14.46
N GLY A 482 27.39 0.44 -14.90
CA GLY A 482 27.39 0.94 -16.28
C GLY A 482 27.02 -0.12 -17.33
N LEU A 483 26.29 -1.17 -16.94
CA LEU A 483 25.90 -2.28 -17.81
C LEU A 483 24.52 -2.05 -18.45
N PRO A 484 24.21 -2.71 -19.58
CA PRO A 484 22.87 -2.69 -20.17
C PRO A 484 21.82 -3.17 -19.16
N GLN A 485 20.68 -2.47 -19.08
CA GLN A 485 19.60 -2.86 -18.17
C GLN A 485 19.05 -4.26 -18.52
N PRO A 486 18.92 -5.16 -17.53
CA PRO A 486 18.24 -6.43 -17.73
C PRO A 486 16.73 -6.16 -17.85
N SER A 487 16.22 -6.15 -19.07
CA SER A 487 14.81 -5.85 -19.34
C SER A 487 14.11 -7.05 -19.98
N PRO A 488 13.32 -7.80 -19.21
CA PRO A 488 12.46 -8.85 -19.77
C PRO A 488 11.17 -8.28 -20.39
N LEU A 489 10.99 -6.95 -20.43
CA LEU A 489 9.71 -6.27 -20.76
C LEU A 489 9.16 -6.59 -22.16
N ARG A 490 9.89 -7.31 -23.01
CA ARG A 490 9.41 -7.82 -24.30
C ARG A 490 8.84 -9.26 -24.25
N LEU A 491 8.79 -9.91 -23.08
CA LEU A 491 8.27 -11.28 -22.93
C LEU A 491 6.77 -11.35 -22.55
N GLN A 492 6.03 -10.25 -22.67
CA GLN A 492 4.61 -10.15 -22.27
C GLN A 492 3.60 -10.67 -23.30
N GLU A 493 4.02 -11.28 -24.40
CA GLU A 493 3.10 -11.82 -25.42
C GLU A 493 2.61 -13.25 -25.15
N ASP A 494 3.14 -13.94 -24.13
CA ASP A 494 2.71 -15.30 -23.78
C ASP A 494 1.64 -15.27 -22.66
N ASN A 495 0.43 -15.74 -22.98
CA ASN A 495 -0.70 -15.88 -22.05
C ASN A 495 -0.49 -16.97 -20.96
N ASP A 496 0.67 -17.62 -20.92
CA ASP A 496 1.05 -18.64 -19.94
C ASP A 496 2.00 -18.02 -18.89
N GLU A 497 1.43 -17.60 -17.77
CA GLU A 497 2.13 -16.94 -16.65
C GLU A 497 3.28 -17.81 -16.09
N ALA A 498 3.12 -19.14 -16.09
CA ALA A 498 4.13 -20.07 -15.59
C ALA A 498 5.32 -20.17 -16.55
N ARG A 499 5.06 -20.20 -17.86
CA ARG A 499 6.09 -20.17 -18.90
C ARG A 499 6.83 -18.83 -18.91
N SER A 500 6.10 -17.72 -18.75
CA SER A 500 6.66 -16.37 -18.70
C SER A 500 7.63 -16.21 -17.51
N THR A 501 7.27 -16.70 -16.33
CA THR A 501 8.12 -16.54 -15.13
C THR A 501 9.47 -17.28 -15.25
N LYS A 502 9.46 -18.53 -15.71
CA LYS A 502 10.69 -19.29 -15.95
C LYS A 502 11.57 -18.65 -17.03
N ALA A 503 10.96 -18.12 -18.09
CA ALA A 503 11.66 -17.41 -19.14
C ALA A 503 12.35 -16.13 -18.61
N ILE A 504 11.66 -15.38 -17.73
CA ILE A 504 12.23 -14.23 -17.02
C ILE A 504 13.45 -14.67 -16.19
N GLY A 505 13.31 -15.74 -15.39
CA GLY A 505 14.40 -16.29 -14.59
C GLY A 505 15.63 -16.68 -15.42
N ALA A 506 15.40 -17.43 -16.50
CA ALA A 506 16.46 -17.85 -17.42
C ALA A 506 17.16 -16.65 -18.09
N TYR A 507 16.38 -15.62 -18.46
CA TYR A 507 16.93 -14.37 -19.01
C TYR A 507 17.85 -13.66 -18.01
N TYR A 508 17.40 -13.47 -16.76
CA TYR A 508 18.22 -12.82 -15.73
C TYR A 508 19.46 -13.64 -15.38
N LEU A 509 19.36 -14.97 -15.35
CA LEU A 509 20.51 -15.84 -15.12
C LEU A 509 21.55 -15.71 -16.22
N LYS A 510 21.11 -15.77 -17.49
CA LYS A 510 22.01 -15.55 -18.63
C LYS A 510 22.64 -14.17 -18.59
N TRP A 511 21.84 -13.12 -18.37
CA TRP A 511 22.33 -11.75 -18.25
C TRP A 511 23.38 -11.63 -17.14
N PHE A 512 23.13 -12.24 -15.97
CA PHE A 512 24.09 -12.23 -14.87
C PHE A 512 25.39 -12.93 -15.26
N GLN A 513 25.32 -14.12 -15.86
CA GLN A 513 26.51 -14.88 -16.30
C GLN A 513 27.35 -14.08 -17.30
N ASP A 514 26.71 -13.47 -18.29
CA ASP A 514 27.37 -12.67 -19.34
C ASP A 514 28.06 -11.41 -18.76
N ASN A 515 27.60 -10.91 -17.61
CA ASN A 515 28.05 -9.64 -17.03
C ASN A 515 28.77 -9.77 -15.67
N ARG A 516 28.88 -10.99 -15.10
CA ARG A 516 29.27 -11.25 -13.70
C ARG A 516 30.59 -10.60 -13.28
N GLN A 517 31.57 -10.57 -14.19
CA GLN A 517 32.89 -10.03 -13.92
C GLN A 517 32.83 -8.54 -13.58
N ASN A 518 32.06 -7.77 -14.37
CA ASN A 518 31.97 -6.31 -14.27
C ASN A 518 30.81 -5.85 -13.37
N LEU A 519 29.89 -6.75 -13.02
CA LEU A 519 28.73 -6.42 -12.19
C LEU A 519 29.14 -6.09 -10.75
N VAL A 520 28.87 -4.88 -10.28
CA VAL A 520 28.84 -4.49 -8.87
C VAL A 520 27.40 -4.55 -8.38
N LEU A 521 27.15 -5.36 -7.35
CA LEU A 521 25.83 -5.45 -6.73
C LEU A 521 25.57 -4.20 -5.89
N HIS A 522 24.40 -3.60 -6.07
CA HIS A 522 24.06 -2.34 -5.42
C HIS A 522 22.58 -2.27 -5.05
N ASP A 523 22.30 -2.19 -3.75
CA ASP A 523 21.00 -1.78 -3.21
C ASP A 523 21.08 -0.35 -2.66
N PRO A 524 20.51 0.65 -3.37
CA PRO A 524 20.57 2.06 -2.95
C PRO A 524 19.73 2.35 -1.70
N TRP A 525 18.85 1.42 -1.29
CA TRP A 525 17.95 1.60 -0.15
C TRP A 525 18.47 0.96 1.13
N LEU A 526 19.51 0.12 1.04
CA LEU A 526 20.02 -0.65 2.18
C LEU A 526 20.51 0.24 3.32
N ALA A 527 21.13 1.38 3.01
CA ALA A 527 21.61 2.31 4.03
C ALA A 527 20.45 2.92 4.84
N GLU A 528 19.39 3.34 4.16
CA GLU A 528 18.19 3.90 4.82
C GLU A 528 17.46 2.83 5.64
N LEU A 529 17.32 1.63 5.08
CA LEU A 529 16.73 0.47 5.77
C LEU A 529 17.55 0.05 7.01
N SER A 530 18.88 0.13 6.93
CA SER A 530 19.77 -0.16 8.06
C SER A 530 19.62 0.87 9.19
N ARG A 531 19.44 2.15 8.86
CA ARG A 531 19.13 3.19 9.87
C ARG A 531 17.82 2.91 10.60
N GLN A 532 16.84 2.36 9.89
CA GLN A 532 15.54 1.97 10.46
C GLN A 532 15.58 0.59 11.12
N LYS A 533 16.69 -0.14 10.97
CA LYS A 533 16.86 -1.54 11.35
C LYS A 533 15.69 -2.40 10.88
N MET A 534 15.37 -2.31 9.59
CA MET A 534 14.22 -2.95 8.96
C MET A 534 14.63 -3.56 7.61
N ASP A 535 14.17 -4.78 7.32
CA ASP A 535 14.38 -5.38 5.99
C ASP A 535 13.46 -4.80 4.92
#